data_AF-A0A370DHV8-F1
#
_entry.id   AF-A0A370DHV8-F1
#
_cell.length_a   1.000
_cell.length_b   1.000
_cell.length_c   1.000
_cell.angle_alpha   90.00
_cell.angle_beta   90.00
_cell.angle_gamma   90.00
#
_symmetry.space_group_name_H-M   'P 1'
#
loop_
_entity.id
_entity.type
_entity.pdbx_description
1 polymer ?
#
loop_
_entity_poly.entity_id
_entity_poly.type
_entity_poly.pdbx_seq_one_letter_code
_entity_poly.pdbx_strand_id
1 'polypeptide(L)' 'MGVLSVQSEAVQGIQRGLDGLRKNASEIASADQLNKAGQGSNLEGSLLDLEQNKVQAQASAKVVSAIDEVVGSIIDIRA' A
#
# COMPACT_ATOMS: atom_id res chain seq x y z
N MET A 1 13.93 -13.78 15.53
CA MET A 1 13.71 -12.33 15.72
C MET A 1 13.51 -11.58 14.40
N GLY A 2 14.34 -11.77 13.36
CA GLY A 2 14.22 -11.00 12.10
C GLY A 2 12.94 -11.23 11.26
N VAL A 3 12.42 -12.45 11.17
CA VAL A 3 11.21 -12.73 10.36
C VAL A 3 9.93 -12.11 10.94
N LEU A 4 9.82 -12.05 12.27
CA LEU A 4 8.68 -11.46 12.97
C LEU A 4 8.67 -9.93 12.85
N SER A 5 9.85 -9.28 12.90
CA SER A 5 9.95 -7.83 12.71
C SER A 5 9.61 -7.42 11.28
N VAL A 6 10.13 -8.16 10.27
CA VAL A 6 9.83 -7.88 8.85
C VAL A 6 8.34 -8.12 8.54
N GLN A 7 7.70 -9.10 9.17
CA GLN A 7 6.26 -9.31 9.01
C GLN A 7 5.43 -8.12 9.55
N SER A 8 5.78 -7.61 10.73
CA SER A 8 5.12 -6.42 11.30
C SER A 8 5.29 -5.19 10.40
N GLU A 9 6.50 -4.97 9.89
CA GLU A 9 6.81 -3.88 8.97
C GLU A 9 6.03 -3.99 7.65
N ALA A 10 5.92 -5.21 7.11
CA ALA A 10 5.14 -5.48 5.91
C ALA A 10 3.64 -5.22 6.12
N VAL A 11 3.07 -5.68 7.23
CA VAL A 11 1.66 -5.41 7.57
C VAL A 11 1.41 -3.90 7.72
N GLN A 12 2.32 -3.18 8.38
CA GLN A 12 2.24 -1.72 8.47
C GLN A 12 2.37 -1.06 7.09
N GLY A 13 3.21 -1.59 6.20
CA GLY A 13 3.33 -1.15 4.81
C GLY A 13 2.03 -1.30 4.01
N ILE A 14 1.33 -2.42 4.18
CA ILE A 14 0.00 -2.64 3.59
C ILE A 14 -0.99 -1.59 4.11
N GLN A 15 -1.07 -1.39 5.43
CA GLN A 15 -1.99 -0.43 6.03
C GLN A 15 -1.72 1.00 5.53
N ARG A 16 -0.46 1.44 5.53
CA ARG A 16 -0.06 2.75 5.01
C ARG A 16 -0.46 2.93 3.54
N GLY A 17 -0.20 1.93 2.70
CA GLY A 17 -0.59 1.98 1.29
C GLY A 17 -2.12 2.07 1.11
N LEU A 18 -2.90 1.30 1.89
CA LEU A 18 -4.37 1.35 1.86
C LEU A 18 -4.92 2.70 2.33
N ASP A 19 -4.33 3.30 3.36
CA ASP A 19 -4.75 4.61 3.85
C ASP A 19 -4.40 5.71 2.85
N GLY A 20 -3.23 5.64 2.23
CA GLY A 20 -2.85 6.52 1.11
C GLY A 20 -3.83 6.40 -0.06
N LEU A 21 -4.18 5.17 -0.46
CA LEU A 21 -5.17 4.91 -1.52
C LEU A 21 -6.52 5.56 -1.23
N ARG A 22 -7.04 5.40 0.00
CA ARG A 22 -8.30 6.00 0.42
C ARG A 22 -8.25 7.53 0.35
N LYS A 23 -7.15 8.11 0.81
CA LYS A 23 -6.93 9.55 0.77
C LYS A 23 -6.92 10.07 -0.67
N ASN A 24 -6.09 9.49 -1.54
CA ASN A 24 -6.00 9.93 -2.93
C ASN A 24 -7.33 9.72 -3.69
N ALA A 25 -8.05 8.62 -3.42
CA ALA A 25 -9.37 8.40 -4.00
C ALA A 25 -10.38 9.50 -3.61
N SER A 26 -10.35 9.96 -2.36
CA SER A 26 -11.19 11.08 -1.90
C SER A 26 -10.81 12.40 -2.57
N GLU A 27 -9.53 12.66 -2.77
CA GLU A 27 -9.03 13.85 -3.48
C GLU A 27 -9.45 13.84 -4.95
N ILE A 28 -9.27 12.70 -5.63
CA ILE A 28 -9.70 12.49 -7.03
C ILE A 28 -11.20 12.71 -7.18
N ALA A 29 -12.01 12.12 -6.28
CA ALA A 29 -13.47 12.26 -6.31
C ALA A 29 -13.93 13.72 -6.12
N SER A 30 -13.17 14.50 -5.35
CA SER A 30 -13.50 15.90 -5.05
C SER A 30 -12.90 16.89 -6.05
N ALA A 31 -11.98 16.45 -6.92
CA ALA A 31 -11.24 17.29 -7.85
C ALA A 31 -12.16 18.11 -8.77
N ASP A 32 -13.23 17.50 -9.27
CA ASP A 32 -14.17 18.14 -10.19
C ASP A 32 -14.97 19.27 -9.51
N GLN A 33 -15.30 19.13 -8.22
CA GLN A 33 -15.93 20.19 -7.43
C GLN A 33 -14.93 21.32 -7.12
N LEU A 34 -13.67 20.98 -6.81
CA LEU A 34 -12.62 21.94 -6.50
C LEU A 34 -12.27 22.82 -7.72
N ASN A 35 -12.24 22.22 -8.92
CA ASN A 35 -12.08 22.94 -10.17
C ASN A 35 -13.26 23.89 -10.45
N LYS A 36 -14.50 23.43 -10.24
CA LYS A 36 -15.70 24.26 -10.39
C LYS A 36 -15.74 25.44 -9.41
N ALA A 37 -15.15 25.27 -8.23
CA ALA A 37 -15.00 26.33 -7.22
C ALA A 37 -13.84 27.31 -7.52
N GLY A 38 -13.12 27.14 -8.63
CA GLY A 38 -11.98 28.00 -9.00
C GLY A 38 -10.74 27.83 -8.11
N GLN A 39 -10.71 26.77 -7.30
CA GLN A 39 -9.62 26.50 -6.35
C GLN A 39 -8.47 25.68 -6.96
N GLY A 40 -8.66 25.10 -8.16
CA GLY A 40 -7.68 24.28 -8.87
C GLY A 40 -7.47 22.92 -8.18
N SER A 41 -7.66 21.82 -8.92
CA SER A 41 -7.37 20.47 -8.41
C SER A 41 -5.97 20.02 -8.82
N ASN A 42 -5.28 19.28 -7.95
CA ASN A 42 -4.06 18.53 -8.30
C ASN A 42 -4.40 17.08 -8.69
N LEU A 43 -5.26 16.91 -9.70
CA LEU A 43 -5.79 15.60 -10.07
C LEU A 43 -4.68 14.65 -10.54
N GLU A 44 -3.75 15.14 -11.35
CA GLU A 44 -2.63 14.38 -11.89
C GLU A 44 -1.70 13.87 -10.76
N GLY A 45 -1.41 14.73 -9.78
CA GLY A 45 -0.63 14.35 -8.60
C GLY A 45 -1.34 13.29 -7.77
N SER A 46 -2.63 13.48 -7.47
CA SER A 46 -3.40 12.49 -6.70
C SER A 46 -3.53 11.14 -7.43
N LEU A 47 -3.59 11.12 -8.77
CA LEU A 47 -3.58 9.87 -9.56
C LEU A 47 -2.23 9.16 -9.52
N LEU A 48 -1.13 9.90 -9.63
CA LEU A 48 0.21 9.34 -9.54
C LEU A 48 0.47 8.77 -8.14
N ASP A 49 0.09 9.51 -7.09
CA ASP A 49 0.21 9.08 -5.70
C ASP A 49 -0.67 7.85 -5.41
N LEU A 50 -1.86 7.76 -6.01
CA LEU A 50 -2.72 6.58 -5.92
C LEU A 50 -1.99 5.33 -6.44
N GLU A 51 -1.35 5.40 -7.62
CA GLU A 51 -0.63 4.26 -8.17
C GLU A 51 0.61 3.91 -7.33
N GLN A 52 1.33 4.90 -6.80
CA GLN A 52 2.45 4.66 -5.88
C GLN A 52 1.99 3.93 -4.61
N ASN A 53 0.89 4.38 -4.00
CA ASN A 53 0.32 3.75 -2.79
C ASN A 53 -0.17 2.32 -3.06
N LYS A 54 -0.73 2.06 -4.25
CA LYS A 54 -1.08 0.71 -4.70
C LYS A 54 0.15 -0.19 -4.80
N VAL A 55 1.21 0.28 -5.47
CA VAL A 55 2.45 -0.49 -5.62
C VAL A 55 3.08 -0.75 -4.24
N GLN A 56 3.06 0.22 -3.32
CA GLN A 56 3.56 0.06 -1.95
C GLN A 56 2.78 -1.02 -1.18
N ALA A 57 1.45 -1.02 -1.26
CA ALA A 57 0.62 -2.04 -0.63
C ALA A 57 0.88 -3.43 -1.21
N GLN A 58 0.97 -3.54 -2.54
CA GLN A 58 1.25 -4.80 -3.24
C GLN A 58 2.65 -5.35 -2.92
N ALA A 59 3.66 -4.49 -2.90
CA ALA A 59 5.03 -4.87 -2.54
C ALA A 59 5.07 -5.42 -1.11
N SER A 60 4.39 -4.74 -0.18
CA SER A 60 4.31 -5.17 1.22
C SER A 60 3.56 -6.50 1.37
N ALA A 61 2.48 -6.71 0.61
CA ALA A 61 1.78 -7.99 0.54
C ALA A 61 2.68 -9.13 0.01
N LYS A 62 3.49 -8.84 -1.02
CA LYS A 62 4.45 -9.81 -1.56
C LYS A 62 5.52 -10.20 -0.53
N VAL A 63 5.95 -9.27 0.32
CA VAL A 63 6.86 -9.58 1.44
C VAL A 63 6.19 -10.53 2.43
N VAL A 64 4.92 -10.31 2.79
CA VAL A 64 4.19 -11.23 3.67
C VAL A 64 4.10 -12.64 3.07
N SER A 65 3.78 -12.76 1.78
CA SER A 65 3.74 -14.05 1.07
C SER A 65 5.11 -14.73 1.06
N ALA A 66 6.19 -13.99 0.80
CA ALA A 66 7.54 -14.55 0.82
C ALA A 66 7.95 -15.05 2.23
N ILE A 67 7.52 -14.36 3.30
CA ILE A 67 7.73 -14.83 4.67
C ILE A 67 6.99 -16.15 4.90
N ASP A 68 5.73 -16.25 4.45
CA ASP A 68 4.93 -17.47 4.57
C ASP A 68 5.58 -18.66 3.85
N GLU A 69 6.06 -18.46 2.62
CA GLU A 69 6.79 -19.48 1.85
C GLU A 69 8.10 -19.92 2.53
N VAL A 70 8.88 -18.96 3.04
CA VAL A 70 10.13 -19.27 3.76
C VAL A 70 9.86 -20.02 5.07
N VAL A 71 8.85 -19.61 5.84
CA VAL A 71 8.50 -20.32 7.07
C VAL A 71 7.98 -21.72 6.76
N GLY A 72 7.10 -21.86 5.77
CA GLY A 72 6.57 -23.14 5.32
C GLY A 72 7.67 -24.10 4.88
N SER A 73 8.61 -23.64 4.04
CA SER A 73 9.74 -24.47 3.60
C SER A 73 10.67 -24.89 4.74
N ILE A 74 10.91 -24.03 5.75
CA ILE A 74 11.69 -24.42 6.94
C ILE A 74 10.99 -25.52 7.74
N ILE A 75 9.67 -25.44 7.88
CA ILE A 75 8.89 -26.46 8.59
C ILE A 75 8.95 -27.79 7.82
N ASP A 76 8.78 -27.75 6.50
CA ASP A 76 8.81 -28.94 5.64
C ASP A 76 10.17 -29.65 5.64
N ILE A 77 11.29 -28.91 5.65
CA ILE A 77 12.64 -29.49 5.77
C ILE A 77 12.86 -30.21 7.12
N ARG A 78 12.16 -29.78 8.19
CA ARG A 78 12.32 -30.33 9.54
C ARG A 78 11.35 -31.47 9.86
N ALA A 79 10.30 -31.66 9.06
CA ALA A 79 9.32 -32.74 9.18
C ALA A 79 9.90 -34.07 8.65
#